data_AF-A0A3M8FQD7-F1
#
_entry.id   AF-A0A3M8FQD7-F1
#
_cell.length_a   1.000
_cell.length_b   1.000
_cell.length_c   1.000
_cell.angle_alpha   90.00
_cell.angle_beta   90.00
_cell.angle_gamma   90.00
#
_symmetry.space_group_name_H-M   'P 1'
#
loop_
_entity.id
_entity.type
_entity.pdbx_description
1 polymer ?
#
loop_
_entity_poly.entity_id
_entity_poly.type
_entity_poly.pdbx_seq_one_letter_code
_entity_poly.pdbx_strand_id
1 'polypeptide(L)'
;MKHFYFTLLFLSSSLFMFSQEVLSFNGYNGSGATVTAVTASVNDNITITFEDIDIINNLYTENQNSLFIYGGLDTSAGGFQGAPGFGDLGSQPEIFLDAGDTDSSTGPNTYSITINLALEYTSVLDGTEVFGYNLIFQNQFGGGGNNQTVDLYIDLIDKIIDRSTLNTNSVQIDAVETRVVNNSLIVNSNSSIQQIQIYSILGEKILDKTYNNNTYTEISTDYMAKGIYVVKVYSGNKISSKKVIL
;
A
#
# COMPACT_ATOMS: atom_id res chain seq x y z
N MET A 1 -23.01 -32.26 -40.96
CA MET A 1 -22.07 -32.22 -39.81
C MET A 1 -21.20 -30.98 -39.94
N LYS A 2 -21.36 -30.01 -39.03
CA LYS A 2 -20.35 -29.01 -38.64
C LYS A 2 -20.95 -28.20 -37.48
N HIS A 3 -20.61 -28.61 -36.27
CA HIS A 3 -20.99 -27.90 -35.05
C HIS A 3 -20.05 -26.70 -34.87
N PHE A 4 -20.65 -25.52 -34.79
CA PHE A 4 -19.99 -24.29 -34.38
C PHE A 4 -19.87 -24.32 -32.85
N TYR A 5 -18.68 -24.55 -32.32
CA TYR A 5 -18.41 -24.36 -30.90
C TYR A 5 -18.01 -22.91 -30.67
N PHE A 6 -18.93 -22.13 -30.13
CA PHE A 6 -18.67 -20.78 -29.61
C PHE A 6 -18.15 -20.94 -28.18
N THR A 7 -16.83 -20.95 -28.00
CA THR A 7 -16.24 -20.98 -26.65
C THR A 7 -16.13 -19.55 -26.16
N LEU A 8 -17.07 -19.14 -25.31
CA LEU A 8 -17.07 -17.87 -24.60
C LEU A 8 -16.13 -18.00 -23.39
N LEU A 9 -14.91 -17.45 -23.49
CA LEU A 9 -13.96 -17.42 -22.39
C LEU A 9 -14.33 -16.25 -21.45
N PHE A 10 -15.13 -16.52 -20.42
CA PHE A 10 -15.34 -15.59 -19.32
C PHE A 10 -14.08 -15.58 -18.44
N LEU A 11 -13.22 -14.59 -18.62
CA LEU A 11 -12.12 -14.31 -17.72
C LEU A 11 -12.67 -13.61 -16.48
N SER A 12 -13.12 -14.37 -15.48
CA SER A 12 -13.49 -13.83 -14.18
C SER A 12 -12.22 -13.47 -13.41
N SER A 13 -11.70 -12.27 -13.62
CA SER A 13 -10.73 -11.68 -12.69
C SER A 13 -11.48 -11.34 -11.39
N SER A 14 -11.48 -12.26 -10.44
CA SER A 14 -11.85 -11.95 -9.06
C SER A 14 -10.80 -10.99 -8.52
N LEU A 15 -11.09 -9.69 -8.57
CA LEU A 15 -10.39 -8.72 -7.77
C LEU A 15 -10.66 -9.10 -6.32
N PHE A 16 -9.67 -9.70 -5.66
CA PHE A 16 -9.71 -9.88 -4.22
C PHE A 16 -9.69 -8.48 -3.62
N MET A 17 -10.86 -7.97 -3.24
CA MET A 17 -10.95 -6.83 -2.36
C MET A 17 -10.62 -7.34 -0.97
N PHE A 18 -9.36 -7.22 -0.56
CA PHE A 18 -9.01 -7.41 0.83
C PHE A 18 -9.62 -6.25 1.60
N SER A 19 -10.66 -6.53 2.38
CA SER A 19 -11.11 -5.57 3.39
C SER A 19 -9.98 -5.42 4.38
N GLN A 20 -9.68 -4.17 4.73
CA GLN A 20 -8.84 -3.87 5.88
C GLN A 20 -9.40 -4.53 7.13
N GLU A 21 -8.53 -5.14 7.92
CA GLU A 21 -8.89 -5.75 9.20
C GLU A 21 -9.15 -4.66 10.24
N VAL A 22 -10.24 -4.83 11.00
CA VAL A 22 -10.64 -3.94 12.08
C VAL A 22 -10.38 -4.65 13.40
N LEU A 23 -9.58 -4.04 14.26
CA LEU A 23 -9.13 -4.56 15.54
C LEU A 23 -9.72 -3.70 16.65
N SER A 24 -10.64 -4.28 17.42
CA SER A 24 -11.53 -3.52 18.30
C SER A 24 -11.33 -3.85 19.77
N PHE A 25 -11.04 -2.82 20.56
CA PHE A 25 -11.11 -2.85 22.02
C PHE A 25 -12.51 -2.42 22.47
N ASN A 26 -13.43 -3.38 22.55
CA ASN A 26 -14.83 -3.12 22.93
C ASN A 26 -15.02 -3.21 24.45
N GLY A 27 -15.89 -2.38 25.00
CA GLY A 27 -16.26 -2.41 26.41
C GLY A 27 -15.11 -2.17 27.38
N TYR A 28 -14.15 -1.30 27.04
CA TYR A 28 -13.01 -1.04 27.91
C TYR A 28 -13.47 -0.41 29.24
N ASN A 29 -13.05 -1.01 30.35
CA ASN A 29 -13.48 -0.62 31.71
C ASN A 29 -12.31 -0.40 32.67
N GLY A 30 -11.10 -0.16 32.14
CA GLY A 30 -9.89 0.04 32.95
C GLY A 30 -9.00 -1.20 33.12
N SER A 31 -9.37 -2.35 32.56
CA SER A 31 -8.53 -3.57 32.54
C SER A 31 -7.69 -3.66 31.26
N GLY A 32 -6.51 -4.28 31.36
CA GLY A 32 -5.70 -4.61 30.19
C GLY A 32 -6.46 -5.55 29.27
N ALA A 33 -6.23 -5.41 27.96
CA ALA A 33 -6.88 -6.21 26.95
C ALA A 33 -5.92 -6.53 25.79
N THR A 34 -6.14 -7.68 25.18
CA THR A 34 -5.42 -8.15 24.00
C THR A 34 -6.41 -8.42 22.87
N VAL A 35 -6.11 -7.92 21.68
CA VAL A 35 -6.83 -8.22 20.45
C VAL A 35 -5.88 -8.95 19.51
N THR A 36 -6.31 -10.08 18.93
CA THR A 36 -5.49 -10.86 18.00
C THR A 36 -5.96 -10.65 16.56
N ALA A 37 -5.03 -10.26 15.69
CA ALA A 37 -5.25 -10.15 14.26
C ALA A 37 -5.34 -11.54 13.62
N VAL A 38 -6.27 -11.69 12.69
CA VAL A 38 -6.50 -12.91 11.92
C VAL A 38 -5.65 -12.92 10.65
N THR A 39 -5.45 -11.75 10.04
CA THR A 39 -4.78 -11.62 8.73
C THR A 39 -3.73 -10.52 8.69
N ALA A 40 -3.88 -9.47 9.50
CA ALA A 40 -3.03 -8.29 9.43
C ALA A 40 -1.65 -8.51 10.08
N SER A 41 -0.64 -7.98 9.41
CA SER A 41 0.72 -7.85 9.90
C SER A 41 1.11 -6.38 10.08
N VAL A 42 2.33 -6.13 10.57
CA VAL A 42 2.88 -4.77 10.74
C VAL A 42 2.91 -3.94 9.44
N ASN A 43 2.95 -4.58 8.27
CA ASN A 43 3.05 -3.92 6.96
C ASN A 43 1.69 -3.56 6.35
N ASP A 44 0.60 -4.04 6.94
CA ASP A 44 -0.74 -3.80 6.43
C ASP A 44 -1.32 -2.52 7.03
N ASN A 45 -2.24 -1.88 6.30
CA ASN A 45 -3.09 -0.89 6.95
C ASN A 45 -4.09 -1.64 7.82
N ILE A 46 -4.17 -1.31 9.11
CA ILE A 46 -5.19 -1.81 10.04
C ILE A 46 -6.08 -0.67 10.51
N THR A 47 -7.32 -0.99 10.87
CA THR A 47 -8.18 -0.05 11.59
C THR A 47 -8.23 -0.46 13.05
N ILE A 48 -7.84 0.44 13.94
CA ILE A 48 -7.95 0.24 15.38
C ILE A 48 -9.20 0.98 15.85
N THR A 49 -10.09 0.29 16.54
CA THR A 49 -11.24 0.92 17.21
C THR A 49 -11.18 0.73 18.71
N PHE A 50 -11.63 1.74 19.43
CA PHE A 50 -11.60 1.78 20.88
C PHE A 50 -12.94 2.30 21.39
N GLU A 51 -13.68 1.47 22.13
CA GLU A 51 -14.95 1.84 22.76
C GLU A 51 -14.73 2.10 24.24
N ASP A 52 -14.96 3.34 24.63
CA ASP A 52 -15.03 3.75 26.03
C ASP A 52 -16.48 3.71 26.51
N ILE A 53 -16.74 2.84 27.49
CA ILE A 53 -18.07 2.64 28.07
C ILE A 53 -18.24 3.32 29.44
N ASP A 54 -17.21 3.98 29.97
CA ASP A 54 -17.29 4.60 31.30
C ASP A 54 -18.05 5.93 31.21
N ILE A 55 -19.34 5.93 31.54
CA ILE A 55 -20.16 7.15 31.52
C ILE A 55 -19.87 8.13 32.67
N ILE A 56 -19.08 7.75 33.68
CA ILE A 56 -18.80 8.58 34.86
C ILE A 56 -17.53 9.41 34.64
N ASN A 57 -16.53 8.85 33.98
CA ASN A 57 -15.26 9.55 33.72
C ASN A 57 -14.82 9.54 32.24
N ASN A 58 -15.52 8.82 31.35
CA ASN A 58 -15.39 8.84 29.90
C ASN A 58 -13.95 8.81 29.41
N LEU A 59 -13.19 7.80 29.84
CA LEU A 59 -11.75 7.63 29.61
C LEU A 59 -10.90 8.86 29.92
N TYR A 60 -11.44 9.78 30.71
CA TYR A 60 -10.82 11.09 30.93
C TYR A 60 -10.64 11.86 29.62
N THR A 61 -11.40 11.53 28.58
CA THR A 61 -11.45 12.28 27.32
C THR A 61 -11.90 13.71 27.59
N GLU A 62 -12.60 13.99 28.70
CA GLU A 62 -13.10 15.33 29.04
C GLU A 62 -13.89 15.98 27.90
N ASN A 63 -14.67 15.17 27.16
CA ASN A 63 -15.39 15.57 25.94
C ASN A 63 -14.45 15.88 24.75
N GLN A 64 -13.32 15.18 24.65
CA GLN A 64 -12.42 15.25 23.49
C GLN A 64 -12.95 14.40 22.34
N ASN A 65 -12.80 14.95 21.13
CA ASN A 65 -13.13 14.25 19.89
C ASN A 65 -11.95 13.42 19.36
N SER A 66 -10.85 13.35 20.10
CA SER A 66 -9.69 12.57 19.76
C SER A 66 -8.87 12.18 20.99
N LEU A 67 -8.05 11.15 20.83
CA LEU A 67 -7.10 10.67 21.82
C LEU A 67 -5.76 10.38 21.14
N PHE A 68 -4.69 10.42 21.91
CA PHE A 68 -3.35 10.06 21.43
C PHE A 68 -3.04 8.61 21.77
N ILE A 69 -2.35 7.94 20.85
CA ILE A 69 -1.86 6.58 21.05
C ILE A 69 -0.38 6.67 21.39
N TYR A 70 -0.05 6.47 22.67
CA TYR A 70 1.31 6.11 23.03
C TYR A 70 1.50 4.62 22.73
N GLY A 71 2.19 4.31 21.64
CA GLY A 71 2.43 2.93 21.25
C GLY A 71 3.79 2.69 20.63
N GLY A 72 4.16 1.42 20.55
CA GLY A 72 5.36 0.97 19.86
C GLY A 72 5.31 -0.53 19.55
N LEU A 73 6.16 -0.94 18.61
CA LEU A 73 6.16 -2.31 18.11
C LEU A 73 6.69 -3.30 19.14
N ASP A 74 6.11 -4.49 19.18
CA ASP A 74 6.69 -5.62 19.89
C ASP A 74 7.58 -6.43 18.96
N THR A 75 8.83 -6.61 19.37
CA THR A 75 9.89 -7.24 18.55
C THR A 75 10.75 -8.14 19.42
N SER A 76 11.69 -8.86 18.78
CA SER A 76 12.69 -9.63 19.51
C SER A 76 13.60 -8.82 20.44
N ALA A 77 13.68 -7.49 20.25
CA ALA A 77 14.42 -6.57 21.12
C ALA A 77 13.61 -6.09 22.34
N GLY A 78 12.31 -6.41 22.41
CA GLY A 78 11.37 -6.01 23.45
C GLY A 78 10.15 -5.28 22.90
N GLY A 79 9.26 -4.88 23.82
CA GLY A 79 8.06 -4.10 23.52
C GLY A 79 8.32 -2.61 23.35
N PHE A 80 7.29 -1.87 22.92
CA PHE A 80 7.30 -0.42 22.71
C PHE A 80 8.47 0.10 21.84
N GLN A 81 8.97 -0.70 20.90
CA GLN A 81 10.04 -0.27 20.02
C GLN A 81 9.57 0.84 19.08
N GLY A 82 10.40 1.87 18.98
CA GLY A 82 10.14 3.04 18.16
C GLY A 82 9.07 3.99 18.72
N ALA A 83 8.54 3.72 19.92
CA ALA A 83 7.59 4.62 20.56
C ALA A 83 8.19 6.04 20.69
N PRO A 84 7.44 7.09 20.34
CA PRO A 84 7.81 8.47 20.63
C PRO A 84 8.04 8.69 22.13
N GLY A 85 8.59 9.84 22.50
CA GLY A 85 8.58 10.23 23.91
C GLY A 85 7.14 10.30 24.44
N PHE A 86 6.90 9.83 25.67
CA PHE A 86 5.55 9.76 26.24
C PHE A 86 4.82 11.11 26.25
N GLY A 87 5.54 12.21 26.51
CA GLY A 87 5.01 13.58 26.46
C GLY A 87 5.08 14.27 25.09
N ASP A 88 5.58 13.59 24.06
CA ASP A 88 5.65 14.11 22.69
C ASP A 88 4.36 13.73 21.92
N LEU A 89 3.28 14.44 22.23
CA LEU A 89 1.98 14.21 21.60
C LEU A 89 2.00 14.45 20.08
N GLY A 90 2.88 15.34 19.59
CA GLY A 90 2.95 15.69 18.17
C GLY A 90 3.49 14.59 17.27
N SER A 91 4.20 13.61 17.83
CA SER A 91 4.71 12.45 17.11
C SER A 91 3.89 11.18 17.35
N GLN A 92 2.82 11.25 18.16
CA GLN A 92 1.96 10.11 18.46
C GLN A 92 0.78 10.06 17.48
N PRO A 93 0.36 8.87 17.05
CA PRO A 93 -0.88 8.71 16.31
C PRO A 93 -2.08 9.25 17.09
N GLU A 94 -3.03 9.86 16.38
CA GLU A 94 -4.26 10.38 16.95
C GLU A 94 -5.45 9.56 16.45
N ILE A 95 -6.27 9.06 17.39
CA ILE A 95 -7.50 8.34 17.12
C ILE A 95 -8.69 9.28 17.29
N PHE A 96 -9.67 9.24 16.39
CA PHE A 96 -10.76 10.22 16.34
C PHE A 96 -12.10 9.60 16.67
N LEU A 97 -12.99 10.38 17.30
CA LEU A 97 -14.36 9.99 17.57
C LEU A 97 -15.06 9.58 16.27
N ASP A 98 -15.72 8.42 16.30
CA ASP A 98 -16.46 7.89 15.18
C ASP A 98 -17.61 8.84 14.81
N ALA A 99 -17.93 8.94 13.53
CA ALA A 99 -19.03 9.76 13.05
C ALA A 99 -20.40 9.33 13.62
N GLY A 100 -20.52 8.10 14.12
CA GLY A 100 -21.69 7.61 14.84
C GLY A 100 -21.91 8.27 16.21
N ASP A 101 -20.84 8.75 16.85
CA ASP A 101 -20.86 9.34 18.18
C ASP A 101 -20.76 10.87 18.06
N THR A 102 -21.91 11.53 18.11
CA THR A 102 -22.01 12.98 17.83
C THR A 102 -21.75 13.88 19.04
N ASP A 103 -21.63 13.30 20.22
CA ASP A 103 -21.44 14.02 21.47
C ASP A 103 -20.51 13.21 22.39
N SER A 104 -19.25 13.64 22.44
CA SER A 104 -18.23 13.06 23.31
C SER A 104 -18.54 13.22 24.80
N SER A 105 -19.61 13.92 25.19
CA SER A 105 -20.12 14.00 26.55
C SER A 105 -21.20 12.96 26.89
N THR A 106 -21.66 12.18 25.90
CA THR A 106 -22.67 11.13 26.08
C THR A 106 -22.14 9.77 25.63
N GLY A 107 -21.45 9.07 26.54
CA GLY A 107 -20.94 7.73 26.27
C GLY A 107 -22.05 6.67 26.03
N PRO A 108 -21.69 5.50 25.46
CA PRO A 108 -20.33 5.09 25.10
C PRO A 108 -19.78 5.84 23.88
N ASN A 109 -18.47 6.06 23.85
CA ASN A 109 -17.79 6.75 22.75
C ASN A 109 -16.83 5.80 22.05
N THR A 110 -16.91 5.73 20.73
CA THR A 110 -16.07 4.93 19.87
C THR A 110 -15.07 5.83 19.17
N TYR A 111 -13.79 5.49 19.26
CA TYR A 111 -12.71 6.16 18.55
C TYR A 111 -12.12 5.22 17.51
N SER A 112 -11.71 5.74 16.35
CA SER A 112 -11.13 4.96 15.25
C SER A 112 -9.97 5.66 14.55
N ILE A 113 -8.98 4.87 14.12
CA ILE A 113 -7.87 5.28 13.24
C ILE A 113 -7.55 4.15 12.29
N THR A 114 -7.25 4.50 11.03
CA THR A 114 -6.57 3.60 10.09
C THR A 114 -5.08 3.93 10.04
N ILE A 115 -4.24 2.96 10.35
CA ILE A 115 -2.78 3.15 10.47
C ILE A 115 -2.01 1.99 9.82
N ASN A 116 -0.84 2.32 9.25
CA ASN A 116 0.17 1.33 8.90
C ASN A 116 1.32 1.43 9.90
N LEU A 117 1.47 0.41 10.73
CA LEU A 117 2.41 0.45 11.84
C LEU A 117 3.87 0.49 11.36
N ALA A 118 4.21 -0.21 10.28
CA ALA A 118 5.54 -0.12 9.69
C ALA A 118 5.84 1.31 9.23
N LEU A 119 4.91 1.98 8.57
CA LEU A 119 5.12 3.36 8.10
C LEU A 119 5.15 4.38 9.24
N GLU A 120 4.41 4.15 10.32
CA GLU A 120 4.41 5.04 11.49
C GLU A 120 5.73 4.94 12.28
N TYR A 121 6.12 3.72 12.64
CA TYR A 121 7.26 3.46 13.53
C TYR A 121 8.58 3.35 12.77
N THR A 122 8.93 4.43 12.06
CA THR A 122 10.10 4.49 11.14
C THR A 122 11.46 4.29 11.81
N SER A 123 11.55 4.49 13.12
CA SER A 123 12.79 4.25 13.89
C SER A 123 13.10 2.76 14.07
N VAL A 124 12.12 1.87 13.86
CA VAL A 124 12.33 0.42 13.81
C VAL A 124 12.76 0.02 12.40
N LEU A 125 13.94 -0.58 12.27
CA LEU A 125 14.61 -0.82 10.99
C LEU A 125 13.89 -1.87 10.13
N ASP A 126 13.95 -1.70 8.81
CA ASP A 126 13.57 -2.73 7.84
C ASP A 126 14.36 -4.03 8.13
N GLY A 127 13.71 -5.18 7.95
CA GLY A 127 14.29 -6.48 8.32
C GLY A 127 14.00 -6.89 9.77
N THR A 128 13.43 -6.02 10.60
CA THR A 128 13.02 -6.38 11.98
C THR A 128 11.74 -7.20 11.95
N GLU A 129 11.72 -8.33 12.65
CA GLU A 129 10.52 -9.14 12.88
C GLU A 129 9.67 -8.52 13.99
N VAL A 130 8.37 -8.37 13.72
CA VAL A 130 7.38 -7.75 14.59
C VAL A 130 6.29 -8.76 14.89
N PHE A 131 5.95 -8.89 16.17
CA PHE A 131 4.94 -9.82 16.70
C PHE A 131 3.63 -9.12 17.05
N GLY A 132 3.70 -7.83 17.38
CA GLY A 132 2.53 -7.11 17.83
C GLY A 132 2.76 -5.62 18.03
N TYR A 133 1.81 -4.99 18.68
CA TYR A 133 1.77 -3.56 18.93
C TYR A 133 1.27 -3.31 20.34
N ASN A 134 2.14 -2.71 21.15
CA ASN A 134 1.79 -2.25 22.50
C ASN A 134 1.27 -0.83 22.40
N LEU A 135 0.16 -0.54 23.06
CA LEU A 135 -0.46 0.77 23.00
C LEU A 135 -1.17 1.16 24.30
N ILE A 136 -1.21 2.46 24.53
CA ILE A 136 -1.96 3.13 25.59
C ILE A 136 -2.67 4.29 24.93
N PHE A 137 -3.96 4.46 25.22
CA PHE A 137 -4.68 5.68 24.85
C PHE A 137 -4.52 6.71 25.96
N GLN A 138 -4.22 7.96 25.60
CA GLN A 138 -4.12 9.08 26.53
C GLN A 138 -4.77 10.34 25.95
N ASN A 139 -5.28 11.21 26.82
CA ASN A 139 -5.85 12.49 26.43
C ASN A 139 -4.77 13.56 26.19
N GLN A 140 -5.17 14.76 25.75
CA GLN A 140 -4.25 15.88 25.47
C GLN A 140 -3.53 16.47 26.70
N PHE A 141 -3.88 16.07 27.92
CA PHE A 141 -3.27 16.58 29.16
C PHE A 141 -2.03 15.78 29.59
N GLY A 142 -1.67 14.75 28.82
CA GLY A 142 -0.53 13.86 29.07
C GLY A 142 -0.87 12.76 30.08
N GLY A 143 -0.04 11.72 30.14
CA GLY A 143 -0.38 10.56 30.95
C GLY A 143 -0.03 10.65 32.44
N GLY A 144 -0.53 9.65 33.16
CA GLY A 144 -0.50 9.54 34.61
C GLY A 144 -1.89 9.53 35.23
N GLY A 145 -2.11 8.63 36.20
CA GLY A 145 -3.34 8.52 36.96
C GLY A 145 -4.55 8.21 36.09
N ASN A 146 -5.48 9.15 36.07
CA ASN A 146 -6.79 9.04 35.48
C ASN A 146 -6.76 9.81 34.14
N ASN A 147 -5.77 9.61 33.28
CA ASN A 147 -5.66 10.30 31.96
C ASN A 147 -5.18 9.37 30.84
N GLN A 148 -5.06 8.07 31.15
CA GLN A 148 -4.58 7.06 30.22
C GLN A 148 -5.22 5.71 30.50
N THR A 149 -5.18 4.83 29.51
CA THR A 149 -5.48 3.40 29.72
C THR A 149 -4.34 2.70 30.45
N VAL A 150 -4.63 1.49 30.91
CA VAL A 150 -3.56 0.50 31.15
C VAL A 150 -3.03 -0.02 29.80
N ASP A 151 -1.93 -0.76 29.83
CA ASP A 151 -1.33 -1.35 28.63
C ASP A 151 -2.34 -2.24 27.89
N LEU A 152 -2.54 -1.90 26.62
CA LEU A 152 -3.28 -2.68 25.65
C LEU A 152 -2.30 -3.32 24.67
N TYR A 153 -2.72 -4.43 24.08
CA TYR A 153 -1.88 -5.16 23.13
C TYR A 153 -2.69 -5.61 21.90
N ILE A 154 -2.10 -5.42 20.73
CA ILE A 154 -2.56 -6.05 19.49
C ILE A 154 -1.54 -7.12 19.11
N ASP A 155 -1.96 -8.37 19.12
CA ASP A 155 -1.20 -9.53 18.65
C ASP A 155 -1.34 -9.61 17.12
N LEU A 156 -0.25 -9.38 16.38
CA LEU A 156 -0.24 -9.31 14.92
C LEU A 156 0.20 -10.66 14.33
N ILE A 157 0.00 -10.83 13.02
CA ILE A 157 0.70 -11.90 12.31
C ILE A 157 2.19 -11.55 12.21
N ASP A 158 3.03 -12.40 12.78
CA ASP A 158 4.49 -12.31 12.75
C ASP A 158 5.01 -12.01 11.35
N LYS A 159 5.67 -10.87 11.20
CA LYS A 159 6.19 -10.44 9.90
C LYS A 159 7.40 -9.54 10.04
N ILE A 160 8.31 -9.66 9.07
CA ILE A 160 9.41 -8.73 8.89
C ILE A 160 8.87 -7.41 8.35
N ILE A 161 9.31 -6.29 8.91
CA ILE A 161 9.09 -4.95 8.35
C ILE A 161 9.71 -4.91 6.95
N ASP A 162 8.86 -4.63 5.96
CA ASP A 162 9.23 -4.45 4.57
C ASP A 162 8.51 -3.22 4.02
N ARG A 163 9.18 -2.07 4.13
CA ARG A 163 8.69 -0.80 3.57
C ARG A 163 9.03 -0.67 2.09
N SER A 164 9.09 -1.77 1.34
CA SER A 164 9.45 -1.76 -0.08
C SER A 164 8.56 -0.79 -0.87
N THR A 165 9.11 0.39 -1.09
CA THR A 165 8.55 1.38 -1.99
C THR A 165 9.06 1.09 -3.40
N LEU A 166 8.26 1.47 -4.40
CA LEU A 166 8.67 1.38 -5.80
C LEU A 166 9.97 2.18 -6.01
N ASN A 167 11.09 1.49 -6.18
CA ASN A 167 12.42 2.08 -6.31
C ASN A 167 12.83 2.19 -7.78
N THR A 168 13.26 3.37 -8.25
CA THR A 168 13.74 3.55 -9.63
C THR A 168 15.04 2.79 -9.92
N ASN A 169 15.77 2.38 -8.88
CA ASN A 169 17.01 1.60 -9.01
C ASN A 169 16.76 0.14 -9.43
N SER A 170 15.52 -0.35 -9.37
CA SER A 170 15.14 -1.68 -9.87
C SER A 170 14.46 -1.62 -11.25
N VAL A 171 14.39 -0.44 -11.88
CA VAL A 171 14.04 -0.33 -13.30
C VAL A 171 15.15 -1.03 -14.08
N GLN A 172 14.92 -2.30 -14.39
CA GLN A 172 15.62 -2.97 -15.47
C GLN A 172 15.37 -2.11 -16.70
N ILE A 173 16.37 -1.31 -17.10
CA ILE A 173 16.34 -0.59 -18.35
C ILE A 173 16.17 -1.69 -19.39
N ASP A 174 14.94 -1.82 -19.90
CA ASP A 174 14.64 -2.67 -21.02
C ASP A 174 15.73 -2.44 -22.06
N ALA A 175 16.38 -3.51 -22.49
CA ALA A 175 17.51 -3.44 -23.42
C ALA A 175 17.15 -2.78 -24.77
N VAL A 176 15.86 -2.45 -24.97
CA VAL A 176 15.31 -1.75 -26.12
C VAL A 176 14.76 -0.39 -25.68
N GLU A 177 15.29 0.68 -26.26
CA GLU A 177 14.79 2.04 -26.15
C GLU A 177 14.04 2.43 -27.42
N THR A 178 12.90 3.11 -27.25
CA THR A 178 12.12 3.65 -28.37
C THR A 178 11.82 5.12 -28.13
N ARG A 179 12.04 5.97 -29.13
CA ARG A 179 11.64 7.38 -29.08
C ARG A 179 11.17 7.85 -30.44
N VAL A 180 10.36 8.89 -30.46
CA VAL A 180 9.80 9.48 -31.69
C VAL A 180 10.43 10.85 -31.86
N VAL A 181 11.08 11.08 -33.01
CA VAL A 181 11.74 12.35 -33.35
C VAL A 181 11.41 12.66 -34.80
N ASN A 182 10.91 13.87 -35.09
CA ASN A 182 10.64 14.34 -36.46
C ASN A 182 9.93 13.30 -37.35
N ASN A 183 8.78 12.80 -36.90
CA ASN A 183 7.98 11.79 -37.62
C ASN A 183 8.72 10.48 -37.90
N SER A 184 9.73 10.14 -37.09
CA SER A 184 10.45 8.89 -37.17
C SER A 184 10.52 8.22 -35.80
N LEU A 185 10.14 6.94 -35.76
CA LEU A 185 10.33 6.08 -34.62
C LEU A 185 11.75 5.53 -34.65
N ILE A 186 12.56 5.95 -33.69
CA ILE A 186 13.91 5.46 -33.45
C ILE A 186 13.83 4.31 -32.46
N VAL A 187 14.42 3.18 -32.82
CA VAL A 187 14.54 1.99 -31.97
C VAL A 187 16.01 1.64 -31.80
N ASN A 188 16.49 1.69 -30.56
CA ASN A 188 17.82 1.28 -30.16
C ASN A 188 17.73 0.01 -29.33
N SER A 189 18.65 -0.92 -29.51
CA SER A 189 18.75 -2.12 -28.70
C SER A 189 20.21 -2.48 -28.40
N ASN A 190 20.47 -2.98 -27.19
CA ASN A 190 21.76 -3.56 -26.82
C ASN A 190 22.00 -4.94 -27.44
N SER A 191 21.05 -5.47 -28.22
CA SER A 191 21.15 -6.71 -28.97
C SER A 191 20.68 -6.51 -30.40
N SER A 192 20.99 -7.47 -31.28
CA SER A 192 20.55 -7.41 -32.68
C SER A 192 19.02 -7.39 -32.76
N ILE A 193 18.46 -6.39 -33.43
CA ILE A 193 17.03 -6.30 -33.73
C ILE A 193 16.74 -7.26 -34.88
N GLN A 194 15.86 -8.23 -34.67
CA GLN A 194 15.42 -9.16 -35.72
C GLN A 194 14.10 -8.73 -36.36
N GLN A 195 13.20 -8.14 -35.57
CA GLN A 195 11.87 -7.78 -36.05
C GLN A 195 11.27 -6.65 -35.21
N ILE A 196 10.53 -5.76 -35.88
CA ILE A 196 9.70 -4.74 -35.24
C ILE A 196 8.29 -4.86 -35.78
N GLN A 197 7.33 -4.90 -34.87
CA GLN A 197 5.91 -4.85 -35.17
C GLN A 197 5.29 -3.62 -34.50
N ILE A 198 4.44 -2.90 -35.21
CA ILE A 198 3.71 -1.75 -34.65
C ILE A 198 2.22 -2.06 -34.72
N TYR A 199 1.54 -1.84 -33.61
CA TYR A 199 0.11 -2.06 -33.45
C TYR A 199 -0.59 -0.75 -33.07
N SER A 200 -1.82 -0.57 -33.57
CA SER A 200 -2.73 0.47 -33.09
C SER A 200 -3.13 0.19 -31.64
N ILE A 201 -3.69 1.20 -30.97
CA ILE A 201 -4.22 1.04 -29.61
C ILE A 201 -5.36 0.00 -29.52
N LEU A 202 -6.04 -0.27 -30.65
CA LEU A 202 -7.09 -1.28 -30.78
C LEU A 202 -6.53 -2.68 -31.07
N GLY A 203 -5.20 -2.83 -31.19
CA GLY A 203 -4.53 -4.11 -31.43
C GLY A 203 -4.38 -4.49 -32.91
N GLU A 204 -4.75 -3.62 -33.85
CA GLU A 204 -4.52 -3.84 -35.28
C GLU A 204 -3.03 -3.74 -35.60
N LYS A 205 -2.47 -4.71 -36.34
CA LYS A 205 -1.07 -4.67 -36.76
C LYS A 205 -0.90 -3.77 -37.98
N ILE A 206 -0.13 -2.70 -37.82
CA ILE A 206 0.10 -1.66 -38.84
C ILE A 206 1.41 -1.89 -39.58
N LEU A 207 2.43 -2.36 -38.87
CA LEU A 207 3.74 -2.64 -39.45
C LEU A 207 4.24 -3.99 -38.95
N ASP A 208 4.90 -4.73 -39.85
CA ASP A 208 5.66 -5.93 -39.55
C ASP A 208 6.93 -5.93 -40.42
N LYS A 209 8.09 -5.67 -39.81
CA LYS A 209 9.35 -5.52 -40.56
C LYS A 209 10.47 -6.29 -39.89
N THR A 210 11.18 -7.09 -40.68
CA THR A 210 12.37 -7.83 -40.25
C THR A 210 13.65 -7.05 -40.55
N TYR A 211 14.67 -7.27 -39.74
CA TYR A 211 15.95 -6.59 -39.81
C TYR A 211 17.10 -7.59 -39.74
N ASN A 212 18.19 -7.30 -40.47
CA ASN A 212 19.38 -8.15 -40.51
C ASN A 212 20.38 -7.71 -39.43
N ASN A 213 20.02 -7.95 -38.17
CA ASN A 213 20.89 -7.80 -37.00
C ASN A 213 21.44 -6.39 -36.70
N ASN A 214 20.66 -5.34 -36.97
CA ASN A 214 21.04 -3.98 -36.56
C ASN A 214 20.71 -3.74 -35.08
N THR A 215 21.52 -2.97 -34.35
CA THR A 215 21.20 -2.48 -33.00
C THR A 215 20.46 -1.15 -33.01
N TYR A 216 20.37 -0.52 -34.19
CA TYR A 216 19.71 0.75 -34.43
C TYR A 216 18.80 0.61 -35.65
N THR A 217 17.59 1.14 -35.57
CA THR A 217 16.77 1.36 -36.76
C THR A 217 15.84 2.56 -36.59
N GLU A 218 15.51 3.14 -37.74
CA GLU A 218 14.60 4.25 -37.86
C GLU A 218 13.46 3.86 -38.79
N ILE A 219 12.24 4.13 -38.36
CA ILE A 219 11.00 3.83 -39.08
C ILE A 219 10.28 5.16 -39.28
N SER A 220 10.11 5.59 -40.54
CA SER A 220 9.25 6.74 -40.85
C SER A 220 7.83 6.42 -40.39
N THR A 221 7.21 7.39 -39.74
CA THR A 221 5.83 7.33 -39.25
C THR A 221 4.92 8.31 -39.98
N ASP A 222 5.35 8.85 -41.13
CA ASP A 222 4.61 9.86 -41.89
C ASP A 222 3.25 9.38 -42.39
N TYR A 223 3.12 8.07 -42.62
CA TYR A 223 1.88 7.44 -43.07
C TYR A 223 0.96 7.02 -41.91
N MET A 224 1.37 7.25 -40.66
CA MET A 224 0.63 6.85 -39.47
C MET A 224 -0.13 8.05 -38.91
N ALA A 225 -1.38 7.84 -38.48
CA ALA A 225 -2.14 8.89 -37.80
C ALA A 225 -1.49 9.23 -36.45
N LYS A 226 -1.65 10.48 -35.97
CA LYS A 226 -1.21 10.84 -34.63
C LYS A 226 -1.98 10.04 -33.58
N GLY A 227 -1.30 9.55 -32.55
CA GLY A 227 -1.94 8.71 -31.54
C GLY A 227 -1.00 7.77 -30.80
N ILE A 228 -1.60 6.86 -30.03
CA ILE A 228 -0.87 5.90 -29.20
C ILE A 228 -0.73 4.58 -29.97
N TYR A 229 0.49 4.05 -29.95
CA TYR A 229 0.84 2.78 -30.59
C TYR A 229 1.60 1.87 -29.63
N VAL A 230 1.53 0.57 -29.89
CA VAL A 230 2.34 -0.44 -29.21
C VAL A 230 3.39 -0.96 -30.19
N VAL A 231 4.65 -0.82 -29.84
CA VAL A 231 5.79 -1.31 -30.62
C VAL A 231 6.32 -2.56 -29.94
N LYS A 232 6.28 -3.70 -30.64
CA LYS A 232 6.97 -4.92 -30.23
C LYS A 232 8.29 -5.03 -30.96
N VAL A 233 9.36 -5.23 -30.21
CA VAL A 233 10.72 -5.37 -30.73
C VAL A 233 11.27 -6.71 -30.32
N TYR A 234 11.60 -7.53 -31.31
CA TYR A 234 12.30 -8.79 -31.15
C TYR A 234 13.78 -8.48 -31.26
N SER A 235 14.52 -8.70 -30.18
CA SER A 235 15.94 -8.44 -30.11
C SER A 235 16.70 -9.52 -29.32
N GLY A 236 17.72 -10.13 -29.94
CA GLY A 236 18.38 -11.31 -29.37
C GLY A 236 17.36 -12.45 -29.13
N ASN A 237 17.30 -12.93 -27.88
CA ASN A 237 16.30 -13.92 -27.43
C ASN A 237 15.16 -13.27 -26.63
N LYS A 238 14.97 -11.95 -26.74
CA LYS A 238 14.00 -11.18 -25.97
C LYS A 238 12.97 -10.51 -26.86
N ILE A 239 11.79 -10.29 -26.30
CA ILE A 239 10.72 -9.49 -26.90
C ILE A 239 10.41 -8.37 -25.93
N SER A 240 10.56 -7.11 -26.36
CA SER A 240 10.15 -5.93 -25.59
C SER A 240 8.92 -5.29 -26.22
N SER A 241 8.04 -4.73 -25.40
CA SER A 241 6.86 -4.00 -25.85
C SER A 241 6.89 -2.59 -25.28
N LYS A 242 6.81 -1.58 -26.14
CA LYS A 242 6.85 -0.17 -25.76
C LYS A 242 5.61 0.57 -26.23
N LYS A 243 5.07 1.41 -25.36
CA LYS A 243 4.08 2.41 -25.74
C LYS A 243 4.80 3.61 -26.34
N VAL A 244 4.39 4.03 -27.53
CA VAL A 244 4.89 5.24 -28.18
C VAL A 244 3.74 6.15 -28.56
N ILE A 245 4.00 7.45 -28.62
CA ILE A 245 3.05 8.47 -29.04
C ILE A 245 3.64 9.11 -30.30
N LEU A 246 2.90 9.05 -31.40
CA LEU A 246 3.23 9.66 -32.68
C LEU A 246 2.48 10.99 -32.85
#